data_AF-A0A5C6ECW9-F1
#
_entry.id   AF-A0A5C6ECW9-F1
#
_cell.length_a   1.000
_cell.length_b   1.000
_cell.length_c   1.000
_cell.angle_alpha   90.00
_cell.angle_beta   90.00
_cell.angle_gamma   90.00
#
_symmetry.space_group_name_H-M   'P 1'
#
loop_
_entity.id
_entity.type
_entity.pdbx_description
1 polymer ?
#
loop_
_entity_poly.entity_id
_entity_poly.type
_entity_poly.pdbx_seq_one_letter_code
_entity_poly.pdbx_strand_id
1 'polypeptide(L)'
;MSPRTTSNSHVGPSAAVRSDEHAHDRLNWVLMTSVVFVVAALCSSRVFAQAGEKYDTIAMHQALTEPVIKQVESAAKSYASNGSGNPRMVTAYYTLYVPAMLTAPDSVKEMPKIVSDVSGYIARAARSNRAEISQKITVDAFNGLKRVAEGNYLPAGRISAILLMSRLDQKQAESATKTPPVPYLAALPVFMSIYSNEKNPDGVRAAALQGIHRQVTLGFPAIPPDVRGKIAGEMTTLLDGEPPMFRTDDVHAFLQRYAVDILSTFRAANDATLGTKLISISTAEKSSDMIAMHSVARIGEIGPSMKGAAVNHEKVLASWARRIRESFKDEVERLEALERLPQATKQPRKPGDLVNKAVKTTIRPGMRGMGGGDYGMEDMDMGMESYGGPEMGMDMEMGYDDMDMMGMDMMGMGMGMGTMLPKAKPQPPEVLASRRKLNFMLQQLHQGVTGQGVAGLPTRNVGGLLSSADANQKAVIEAWVTSMQEVVDGLNDEMLDDRTKYIEGLEVQAEALRLIAGDPVDEEAIFGADDKVAGAAPGAAPGAAQPMGDADAAPAAVPGAAAPAAAAEAKPAGEEEFEF
;
A
#
# COMPACT_ATOMS: atom_id res chain seq x y z
N MET A 1 -59.14 -7.28 -88.02
CA MET A 1 -59.00 -5.82 -88.13
C MET A 1 -58.49 -5.28 -86.79
N SER A 2 -57.32 -4.63 -86.78
CA SER A 2 -56.88 -3.65 -85.77
C SER A 2 -57.83 -2.42 -85.75
N PRO A 3 -57.81 -1.47 -84.76
CA PRO A 3 -56.66 -1.03 -83.93
C PRO A 3 -56.89 -0.53 -82.46
N ARG A 4 -55.74 -0.34 -81.75
CA ARG A 4 -55.26 0.69 -80.75
C ARG A 4 -56.29 1.58 -79.99
N THR A 5 -56.15 2.04 -78.72
CA THR A 5 -55.02 2.58 -77.88
C THR A 5 -55.61 2.88 -76.46
N THR A 6 -54.96 2.79 -75.29
CA THR A 6 -53.99 3.72 -74.65
C THR A 6 -53.59 3.23 -73.25
N SER A 7 -52.41 3.64 -72.77
CA SER A 7 -51.76 3.28 -71.50
C SER A 7 -51.92 4.39 -70.44
N ASN A 8 -51.90 4.07 -69.14
CA ASN A 8 -51.73 5.04 -68.05
C ASN A 8 -50.62 4.60 -67.09
N SER A 9 -49.64 5.49 -66.89
CA SER A 9 -48.48 5.37 -66.00
C SER A 9 -48.78 5.98 -64.63
N HIS A 10 -48.33 5.33 -63.55
CA HIS A 10 -48.40 5.87 -62.19
C HIS A 10 -47.01 6.35 -61.74
N VAL A 11 -46.96 7.60 -61.29
CA VAL A 11 -45.79 8.38 -60.88
C VAL A 11 -45.46 8.07 -59.41
N GLY A 12 -44.21 7.72 -59.11
CA GLY A 12 -43.72 7.55 -57.74
C GLY A 12 -43.44 8.89 -57.06
N PRO A 13 -43.62 9.00 -55.73
CA PRO A 13 -43.36 10.24 -55.00
C PRO A 13 -41.86 10.48 -54.80
N SER A 14 -41.42 11.59 -55.40
CA SER A 14 -40.40 12.57 -55.00
C SER A 14 -39.37 12.19 -53.93
N ALA A 15 -38.10 12.12 -54.34
CA ALA A 15 -36.90 11.97 -53.51
C ALA A 15 -36.53 13.20 -52.65
N ALA A 16 -37.37 14.24 -52.63
CA ALA A 16 -37.06 15.51 -51.97
C ALA A 16 -37.36 15.56 -50.46
N VAL A 17 -38.06 14.57 -49.89
CA VAL A 17 -38.45 14.58 -48.47
C VAL A 17 -37.41 13.90 -47.56
N ARG A 18 -36.51 13.08 -48.12
CA ARG A 18 -35.47 12.36 -47.33
C ARG A 18 -34.20 13.17 -47.04
N SER A 19 -34.04 14.36 -47.63
CA SER A 19 -32.85 15.19 -47.39
C SER A 19 -32.92 15.98 -46.08
N ASP A 20 -34.11 16.28 -45.56
CA ASP A 20 -34.28 17.15 -44.39
C ASP A 20 -34.12 16.40 -43.04
N GLU A 21 -34.50 15.13 -42.96
CA GLU A 21 -34.28 14.31 -41.74
C GLU A 21 -32.78 14.12 -41.45
N HIS A 22 -31.98 13.86 -42.48
CA HIS A 22 -30.54 13.72 -42.31
C HIS A 22 -29.83 15.04 -41.97
N ALA A 23 -30.42 16.19 -42.28
CA ALA A 23 -29.89 17.49 -41.87
C ALA A 23 -30.11 17.75 -40.38
N HIS A 24 -31.27 17.37 -39.84
CA HIS A 24 -31.57 17.49 -38.41
C HIS A 24 -30.75 16.54 -37.54
N ASP A 25 -30.54 15.30 -37.99
CA ASP A 25 -29.70 14.34 -37.26
C ASP A 25 -28.23 14.79 -37.20
N ARG A 26 -27.70 15.32 -38.30
CA ARG A 26 -26.34 15.87 -38.33
C ARG A 26 -26.19 17.09 -37.43
N LEU A 27 -27.18 17.97 -37.40
CA LEU A 27 -27.18 19.13 -36.52
C LEU A 27 -27.19 18.71 -35.05
N ASN A 28 -28.04 17.75 -34.68
CA ASN A 28 -28.11 17.20 -33.32
C ASN A 28 -26.80 16.53 -32.91
N TRP A 29 -26.15 15.79 -33.82
CA TRP A 29 -24.87 15.16 -33.55
C TRP A 29 -23.74 16.17 -33.33
N VAL A 30 -23.69 17.23 -34.14
CA VAL A 30 -22.75 18.35 -33.99
C VAL A 30 -22.99 19.09 -32.68
N LEU A 31 -24.25 19.30 -32.29
CA LEU A 31 -24.61 19.97 -31.04
C LEU A 31 -24.22 19.14 -29.82
N MET A 32 -24.47 17.82 -29.84
CA MET A 32 -24.03 16.89 -28.80
C MET A 32 -22.50 16.85 -28.67
N THR A 33 -21.77 16.73 -29.78
CA THR A 33 -20.29 16.75 -29.74
C THR A 33 -19.75 18.08 -29.24
N SER A 34 -20.37 19.20 -29.62
CA SER A 34 -19.99 20.53 -29.13
C SER A 34 -20.20 20.67 -27.62
N VAL A 35 -21.32 20.16 -27.10
CA VAL A 35 -21.60 20.13 -25.65
C VAL A 35 -20.58 19.26 -24.92
N VAL A 36 -20.27 18.06 -25.43
CA VAL A 36 -19.23 17.20 -24.86
C VAL A 36 -17.86 17.87 -24.87
N PHE A 37 -17.51 18.58 -25.95
CA PHE A 37 -16.24 19.31 -26.04
C PHE A 37 -16.17 20.48 -25.05
N VAL A 38 -17.26 21.21 -24.85
CA VAL A 38 -17.35 22.29 -23.86
C VAL A 38 -17.27 21.74 -22.44
N VAL A 39 -17.95 20.63 -22.15
CA VAL A 39 -17.84 19.96 -20.84
C VAL A 39 -16.42 19.44 -20.61
N ALA A 40 -15.79 18.81 -21.61
CA ALA A 40 -14.40 18.38 -21.53
C ALA A 40 -13.42 19.56 -21.38
N ALA A 41 -13.67 20.70 -22.03
CA ALA A 41 -12.91 21.92 -21.87
C ALA A 41 -13.09 22.55 -20.48
N LEU A 42 -14.29 22.49 -19.90
CA LEU A 42 -14.57 22.95 -18.54
C LEU A 42 -13.97 22.01 -17.48
N CYS A 43 -13.98 20.70 -17.71
CA CYS A 43 -13.33 19.73 -16.84
C CYS A 43 -11.79 19.84 -16.91
N SER A 44 -11.22 20.00 -18.11
CA SER A 44 -9.78 20.19 -18.29
C SER A 44 -9.28 21.53 -17.75
N SER A 45 -10.03 22.63 -17.93
CA SER A 45 -9.66 23.93 -17.37
C SER A 45 -9.66 23.96 -15.84
N ARG A 46 -10.40 23.07 -15.14
CA ARG A 46 -10.29 22.93 -13.68
C ARG A 46 -9.05 22.15 -13.24
N VAL A 47 -8.60 21.16 -14.03
CA VAL A 47 -7.32 20.47 -13.82
C VAL A 47 -6.14 21.42 -14.11
N PHE A 48 -6.27 22.30 -15.11
CA PHE A 48 -5.28 23.33 -15.42
C PHE A 48 -5.41 24.61 -14.57
N ALA A 49 -6.47 24.80 -13.79
CA ALA A 49 -6.59 25.96 -12.90
C ALA A 49 -5.55 25.95 -11.77
N GLN A 50 -4.98 24.79 -11.41
CA GLN A 50 -3.80 24.70 -10.52
C GLN A 50 -2.48 25.11 -11.19
N ALA A 51 -2.43 25.17 -12.53
CA ALA A 51 -1.25 25.61 -13.28
C ALA A 51 -1.20 27.15 -13.49
N GLY A 52 -2.28 27.87 -13.17
CA GLY A 52 -2.38 29.32 -13.30
C GLY A 52 -2.22 30.10 -11.98
N GLU A 53 -2.20 29.42 -10.83
CA GLU A 53 -1.97 30.09 -9.55
C GLU A 53 -0.51 30.53 -9.45
N LYS A 54 -0.31 31.83 -9.28
CA LYS A 54 1.00 32.39 -8.96
C LYS A 54 1.33 31.95 -7.53
N TYR A 55 2.23 30.98 -7.39
CA TYR A 55 2.78 30.61 -6.10
C TYR A 55 3.68 31.74 -5.58
N ASP A 56 3.57 32.01 -4.29
CA ASP A 56 4.45 32.95 -3.61
C ASP A 56 5.86 32.35 -3.52
N THR A 57 6.84 33.18 -3.20
CA THR A 57 8.21 32.75 -2.89
C THR A 57 8.73 33.51 -1.68
N ILE A 58 9.54 32.87 -0.84
CA ILE A 58 10.22 33.57 0.26
C ILE A 58 11.55 34.06 -0.29
N ALA A 59 11.70 35.38 -0.42
CA ALA A 59 12.95 35.96 -0.85
C ALA A 59 14.08 35.62 0.13
N MET A 60 15.25 35.25 -0.41
CA MET A 60 16.46 35.06 0.39
C MET A 60 16.77 36.35 1.15
N HIS A 61 16.98 36.25 2.47
CA HIS A 61 17.24 37.42 3.30
C HIS A 61 18.53 38.12 2.84
N GLN A 62 18.54 39.47 2.75
CA GLN A 62 19.65 40.23 2.17
C GLN A 62 21.00 39.99 2.86
N ALA A 63 20.99 39.64 4.15
CA ALA A 63 22.19 39.30 4.91
C ALA A 63 22.82 37.94 4.52
N LEU A 64 22.09 37.05 3.84
CA LEU A 64 22.56 35.73 3.41
C LEU A 64 23.23 35.82 2.04
N THR A 65 24.40 36.45 2.01
CA THR A 65 25.30 36.41 0.85
C THR A 65 25.93 35.02 0.70
N GLU A 66 26.42 34.66 -0.48
CA GLU A 66 27.07 33.36 -0.75
C GLU A 66 28.10 32.90 0.31
N PRO A 67 29.05 33.75 0.79
CA PRO A 67 29.96 33.33 1.86
C PRO A 67 29.24 33.09 3.20
N VAL A 68 28.17 33.84 3.49
CA VAL A 68 27.37 33.66 4.71
C VAL A 68 26.50 32.40 4.61
N ILE A 69 26.00 32.03 3.43
CA ILE A 69 25.28 30.78 3.20
C ILE A 69 26.14 29.58 3.63
N LYS A 70 27.39 29.52 3.16
CA LYS A 70 28.34 28.47 3.55
C LYS A 70 28.61 28.46 5.05
N GLN A 71 28.63 29.63 5.70
CA GLN A 71 28.79 29.73 7.15
C GLN A 71 27.57 29.22 7.91
N VAL A 72 26.34 29.53 7.48
CA VAL A 72 25.12 29.03 8.15
C VAL A 72 24.96 27.52 7.94
N GLU A 73 25.26 27.00 6.75
CA GLU A 73 25.30 25.55 6.49
C GLU A 73 26.33 24.83 7.36
N SER A 74 27.56 25.35 7.41
CA SER A 74 28.64 24.79 8.23
C SER A 74 28.31 24.85 9.73
N ALA A 75 27.71 25.96 10.18
CA ALA A 75 27.26 26.12 11.56
C ALA A 75 26.15 25.12 11.91
N ALA A 76 25.15 24.95 11.05
CA ALA A 76 24.08 23.97 11.26
C ALA A 76 24.62 22.53 11.31
N LYS A 77 25.50 22.17 10.37
CA LYS A 77 26.18 20.87 10.32
C LYS A 77 26.99 20.58 11.58
N SER A 78 27.81 21.54 12.00
CA SER A 78 28.67 21.41 13.18
C SER A 78 27.81 21.31 14.44
N TYR A 79 26.79 22.17 14.55
CA TYR A 79 25.93 22.22 15.73
C TYR A 79 25.15 20.91 15.90
N ALA A 80 24.61 20.36 14.81
CA ALA A 80 23.93 19.06 14.83
C ALA A 80 24.85 17.90 15.21
N SER A 81 26.17 18.00 14.93
CA SER A 81 27.11 16.90 15.13
C SER A 81 27.74 16.91 16.52
N ASN A 82 28.15 18.08 17.00
CA ASN A 82 28.93 18.20 18.24
C ASN A 82 28.55 19.44 19.07
N GLY A 83 27.47 20.14 18.74
CA GLY A 83 27.02 21.36 19.44
C GLY A 83 27.91 22.58 19.23
N SER A 84 28.96 22.47 18.42
CA SER A 84 29.80 23.62 18.07
C SER A 84 29.19 24.42 16.94
N GLY A 85 29.37 25.74 16.96
CA GLY A 85 28.82 26.64 15.95
C GLY A 85 28.03 27.78 16.60
N ASN A 86 27.87 28.87 15.86
CA ASN A 86 27.16 30.04 16.35
C ASN A 86 25.63 29.75 16.36
N PRO A 87 24.96 29.73 17.53
CA PRO A 87 23.54 29.42 17.64
C PRO A 87 22.64 30.33 16.78
N ARG A 88 23.06 31.59 16.54
CA ARG A 88 22.34 32.52 15.66
C ARG A 88 22.41 32.12 14.20
N MET A 89 23.55 31.59 13.76
CA MET A 89 23.72 31.09 12.39
C MET A 89 22.92 29.81 12.17
N VAL A 90 22.82 28.95 13.18
CA VAL A 90 21.96 27.77 13.17
C VAL A 90 20.49 28.18 13.03
N THR A 91 20.03 29.16 13.80
CA THR A 91 18.67 29.69 13.66
C THR A 91 18.46 30.29 12.27
N ALA A 92 19.39 31.10 11.77
CA ALA A 92 19.30 31.67 10.43
C ALA A 92 19.21 30.61 9.33
N TYR A 93 19.94 29.49 9.47
CA TYR A 93 19.84 28.36 8.55
C TYR A 93 18.40 27.83 8.46
N TYR A 94 17.80 27.48 9.60
CA TYR A 94 16.46 26.88 9.61
C TYR A 94 15.33 27.87 9.36
N THR A 95 15.45 29.12 9.81
CA THR A 95 14.33 30.08 9.74
C THR A 95 14.37 31.02 8.53
N LEU A 96 15.52 31.16 7.87
CA LEU A 96 15.70 32.06 6.71
C LEU A 96 16.15 31.30 5.46
N TYR A 97 17.24 30.54 5.55
CA TYR A 97 17.83 29.87 4.38
C TYR A 97 16.95 28.73 3.86
N VAL A 98 16.60 27.76 4.71
CA VAL A 98 15.78 26.59 4.32
C VAL A 98 14.43 27.00 3.71
N PRO A 99 13.64 27.91 4.31
CA PRO A 99 12.38 28.34 3.72
C PRO A 99 12.53 29.03 2.37
N ALA A 100 13.57 29.86 2.18
CA ALA A 100 13.84 30.50 0.90
C ALA A 100 14.18 29.47 -0.18
N MET A 101 15.01 28.47 0.15
CA MET A 101 15.39 27.41 -0.79
C MET A 101 14.22 26.50 -1.16
N LEU A 102 13.35 26.14 -0.20
CA LEU A 102 12.19 25.29 -0.46
C LEU A 102 11.10 25.98 -1.30
N THR A 103 11.07 27.31 -1.32
CA THR A 103 10.04 28.10 -2.01
C THR A 103 10.55 28.78 -3.27
N ALA A 104 11.84 28.66 -3.61
CA ALA A 104 12.41 29.24 -4.81
C ALA A 104 11.73 28.68 -6.09
N PRO A 105 11.64 29.45 -7.19
CA PRO A 105 11.07 28.96 -8.45
C PRO A 105 11.79 27.73 -9.00
N ASP A 106 13.13 27.71 -8.86
CA ASP A 106 13.99 26.60 -9.28
C ASP A 106 14.24 25.57 -8.16
N SER A 107 13.48 25.66 -7.06
CA SER A 107 13.67 24.81 -5.87
C SER A 107 13.67 23.32 -6.20
N VAL A 108 12.91 22.87 -7.21
CA VAL A 108 12.81 21.45 -7.59
C VAL A 108 14.18 20.80 -7.82
N LYS A 109 15.19 21.55 -8.29
CA LYS A 109 16.55 21.03 -8.52
C LYS A 109 17.35 20.86 -7.23
N GLU A 110 17.26 21.83 -6.32
CA GLU A 110 18.07 21.88 -5.08
C GLU A 110 17.34 21.29 -3.86
N MET A 111 16.02 21.09 -3.96
CA MET A 111 15.17 20.60 -2.88
C MET A 111 15.59 19.22 -2.36
N PRO A 112 15.95 18.22 -3.19
CA PRO A 112 16.43 16.93 -2.68
C PRO A 112 17.66 17.08 -1.77
N LYS A 113 18.60 17.97 -2.14
CA LYS A 113 19.79 18.24 -1.34
C LYS A 113 19.42 18.92 -0.02
N ILE A 114 18.60 19.97 -0.06
CA ILE A 114 18.17 20.68 1.16
C ILE A 114 17.39 19.78 2.10
N VAL A 115 16.48 18.95 1.58
CA VAL A 115 15.72 17.99 2.38
C VAL A 115 16.64 16.94 2.99
N SER A 116 17.60 16.42 2.23
CA SER A 116 18.61 15.47 2.73
C SER A 116 19.48 16.08 3.82
N ASP A 117 19.98 17.31 3.63
CA ASP A 117 20.80 18.01 4.61
C ASP A 117 20.04 18.26 5.91
N VAL A 118 18.82 18.82 5.83
CA VAL A 118 17.98 19.10 7.01
C VAL A 118 17.61 17.81 7.73
N SER A 119 17.16 16.79 7.02
CA SER A 119 16.85 15.47 7.60
C SER A 119 18.09 14.86 8.28
N GLY A 120 19.24 14.92 7.61
CA GLY A 120 20.51 14.43 8.14
C GLY A 120 20.98 15.19 9.38
N TYR A 121 20.73 16.50 9.48
CA TYR A 121 21.05 17.30 10.67
C TYR A 121 20.11 16.99 11.83
N ILE A 122 18.80 16.85 11.58
CA ILE A 122 17.82 16.41 12.59
C ILE A 122 18.22 15.03 13.14
N ALA A 123 18.49 14.06 12.27
CA ALA A 123 18.88 12.70 12.66
C ALA A 123 20.24 12.64 13.38
N ARG A 124 21.20 13.52 13.04
CA ARG A 124 22.47 13.62 13.77
C ARG A 124 22.27 14.22 15.16
N ALA A 125 21.48 15.29 15.26
CA ALA A 125 21.16 15.92 16.54
C ALA A 125 20.45 14.94 17.47
N ALA A 126 19.51 14.16 16.93
CA ALA A 126 18.80 13.08 17.62
C ALA A 126 19.74 12.06 18.26
N ARG A 127 20.76 11.60 17.51
CA ARG A 127 21.73 10.59 17.96
C ARG A 127 22.80 11.11 18.92
N SER A 128 22.98 12.42 19.02
CA SER A 128 24.05 13.03 19.82
C SER A 128 23.88 12.90 21.34
N ASN A 129 22.74 12.37 21.81
CA ASN A 129 22.34 12.27 23.22
C ASN A 129 22.40 13.60 24.00
N ARG A 130 22.30 14.73 23.29
CA ARG A 130 22.32 16.08 23.87
C ARG A 130 20.98 16.75 23.63
N ALA A 131 20.11 16.65 24.63
CA ALA A 131 18.72 17.11 24.54
C ALA A 131 18.60 18.58 24.11
N GLU A 132 19.46 19.47 24.62
CA GLU A 132 19.43 20.91 24.31
C GLU A 132 19.66 21.20 22.82
N ILE A 133 20.60 20.51 22.19
CA ILE A 133 20.93 20.68 20.76
C ILE A 133 19.76 20.20 19.91
N SER A 134 19.27 19.01 20.21
CA SER A 134 18.14 18.42 19.52
C SER A 134 16.89 19.30 19.64
N GLN A 135 16.58 19.76 20.85
CA GLN A 135 15.43 20.64 21.10
C GLN A 135 15.56 21.97 20.34
N LYS A 136 16.74 22.59 20.33
CA LYS A 136 16.96 23.82 19.57
C LYS A 136 16.75 23.61 18.07
N ILE A 137 17.34 22.56 17.50
CA ILE A 137 17.17 22.23 16.08
C ILE A 137 15.69 21.95 15.78
N THR A 138 15.00 21.19 16.62
CA THR A 138 13.57 20.92 16.49
C THR A 138 12.75 22.21 16.46
N VAL A 139 12.96 23.12 17.41
CA VAL A 139 12.22 24.38 17.49
C VAL A 139 12.51 25.29 16.29
N ASP A 140 13.80 25.47 15.94
CA ASP A 140 14.19 26.34 14.83
C ASP A 140 13.71 25.78 13.48
N ALA A 141 13.84 24.46 13.26
CA ALA A 141 13.32 23.78 12.08
C ALA A 141 11.79 23.89 12.00
N PHE A 142 11.07 23.64 13.10
CA PHE A 142 9.62 23.80 13.14
C PHE A 142 9.19 25.22 12.73
N ASN A 143 9.80 26.25 13.30
CA ASN A 143 9.45 27.64 13.03
C ASN A 143 9.68 28.03 11.55
N GLY A 144 10.77 27.55 10.95
CA GLY A 144 11.05 27.77 9.54
C GLY A 144 10.10 27.01 8.61
N LEU A 145 9.95 25.71 8.83
CA LEU A 145 9.17 24.81 7.98
C LEU A 145 7.66 25.08 8.06
N LYS A 146 7.14 25.45 9.24
CA LYS A 146 5.73 25.80 9.43
C LYS A 146 5.28 26.89 8.45
N ARG A 147 6.11 27.92 8.27
CA ARG A 147 5.82 29.03 7.35
C ARG A 147 5.64 28.53 5.92
N VAL A 148 6.48 27.59 5.48
CA VAL A 148 6.40 26.98 4.15
C VAL A 148 5.18 26.07 4.04
N ALA A 149 4.89 25.27 5.07
CA ALA A 149 3.76 24.33 5.05
C ALA A 149 2.39 25.04 4.92
N GLU A 150 2.20 26.13 5.66
CA GLU A 150 0.94 26.89 5.73
C GLU A 150 0.74 27.89 4.57
N GLY A 151 1.82 28.36 3.94
CA GLY A 151 1.75 29.39 2.91
C GLY A 151 1.32 28.88 1.52
N ASN A 152 1.06 29.84 0.62
CA ASN A 152 0.70 29.57 -0.78
C ASN A 152 1.94 29.38 -1.66
N TYR A 153 2.72 28.34 -1.37
CA TYR A 153 3.94 27.98 -2.10
C TYR A 153 3.72 26.78 -3.02
N LEU A 154 4.71 26.52 -3.89
CA LEU A 154 4.73 25.34 -4.75
C LEU A 154 4.47 24.06 -3.92
N PRO A 155 3.55 23.17 -4.36
CA PRO A 155 3.18 21.97 -3.58
C PRO A 155 4.37 21.10 -3.17
N ALA A 156 5.38 20.98 -4.03
CA ALA A 156 6.61 20.21 -3.72
C ALA A 156 7.35 20.74 -2.48
N GLY A 157 7.48 22.07 -2.36
CA GLY A 157 8.12 22.70 -1.20
C GLY A 157 7.29 22.54 0.07
N ARG A 158 5.96 22.67 -0.05
CA ARG A 158 5.01 22.46 1.06
C ARG A 158 5.04 21.02 1.58
N ILE A 159 4.97 20.04 0.67
CA ILE A 159 5.06 18.61 1.00
C ILE A 159 6.37 18.32 1.72
N SER A 160 7.50 18.78 1.18
CA SER A 160 8.81 18.59 1.79
C SER A 160 8.89 19.19 3.20
N ALA A 161 8.33 20.40 3.38
CA ALA A 161 8.28 21.02 4.69
C ALA A 161 7.43 20.23 5.70
N ILE A 162 6.26 19.73 5.29
CA ILE A 162 5.37 18.91 6.11
C ILE A 162 6.05 17.59 6.51
N LEU A 163 6.71 16.91 5.57
CA LEU A 163 7.42 15.67 5.82
C LEU A 163 8.64 15.85 6.75
N LEU A 164 9.38 16.97 6.61
CA LEU A 164 10.46 17.29 7.55
C LEU A 164 9.91 17.62 8.94
N MET A 165 8.80 18.37 9.01
CA MET A 165 8.12 18.67 10.27
C MET A 165 7.60 17.42 10.98
N SER A 166 7.11 16.43 10.23
CA SER A 166 6.56 15.22 10.83
C SER A 166 7.63 14.39 11.54
N ARG A 167 8.88 14.45 11.07
CA ARG A 167 10.04 13.77 11.66
C ARG A 167 10.62 14.47 12.88
N LEU A 168 10.11 15.65 13.25
CA LEU A 168 10.57 16.35 14.44
C LEU A 168 10.11 15.64 15.70
N ASP A 169 11.04 15.53 16.66
CA ASP A 169 10.82 14.85 17.94
C ASP A 169 11.06 15.80 19.11
N GLN A 170 10.17 15.73 20.10
CA GLN A 170 10.32 16.40 21.38
C GLN A 170 11.27 15.62 22.29
N LYS A 171 11.16 14.29 22.29
CA LYS A 171 12.07 13.38 22.98
C LYS A 171 12.59 12.36 21.99
N GLN A 172 13.92 12.19 21.98
CA GLN A 172 14.58 11.26 21.07
C GLN A 172 14.36 9.82 21.47
N ALA A 173 14.45 8.92 20.49
CA ALA A 173 14.43 7.49 20.73
C ALA A 173 15.61 7.09 21.63
N GLU A 174 15.35 6.25 22.61
CA GLU A 174 16.37 5.78 23.53
C GLU A 174 16.61 4.28 23.28
N SER A 175 17.68 3.98 22.54
CA SER A 175 17.99 2.60 22.14
C SER A 175 18.27 1.69 23.35
N ALA A 176 18.88 2.22 24.41
CA ALA A 176 19.20 1.44 25.61
C ALA A 176 17.94 0.94 26.35
N THR A 177 16.89 1.76 26.40
CA THR A 177 15.62 1.43 27.06
C THR A 177 14.57 0.91 26.10
N LYS A 178 14.90 0.82 24.79
CA LYS A 178 13.96 0.52 23.69
C LYS A 178 12.73 1.42 23.71
N THR A 179 12.89 2.66 24.17
CA THR A 179 11.79 3.64 24.22
C THR A 179 11.70 4.33 22.87
N PRO A 180 10.53 4.32 22.20
CA PRO A 180 10.34 5.03 20.94
C PRO A 180 10.48 6.55 21.11
N PRO A 181 10.73 7.30 20.03
CA PRO A 181 10.76 8.76 20.10
C PRO A 181 9.36 9.32 20.37
N VAL A 182 9.31 10.45 21.09
CA VAL A 182 8.08 11.22 21.28
C VAL A 182 8.04 12.33 20.25
N PRO A 183 7.05 12.33 19.34
CA PRO A 183 6.98 13.28 18.25
C PRO A 183 6.73 14.70 18.77
N TYR A 184 7.12 15.71 17.99
CA TYR A 184 6.93 17.11 18.36
C TYR A 184 5.45 17.52 18.20
N LEU A 185 4.66 17.33 19.26
CA LEU A 185 3.20 17.48 19.25
C LEU A 185 2.72 18.89 18.84
N ALA A 186 3.55 19.93 18.98
CA ALA A 186 3.20 21.28 18.52
C ALA A 186 3.01 21.38 16.99
N ALA A 187 3.45 20.38 16.22
CA ALA A 187 3.18 20.28 14.79
C ALA A 187 1.77 19.74 14.46
N LEU A 188 1.13 19.02 15.39
CA LEU A 188 -0.17 18.39 15.15
C LEU A 188 -1.27 19.39 14.74
N PRO A 189 -1.45 20.55 15.40
CA PRO A 189 -2.43 21.55 14.96
C PRO A 189 -2.21 22.06 13.54
N VAL A 190 -0.94 22.16 13.11
CA VAL A 190 -0.58 22.60 11.75
C VAL A 190 -1.01 21.54 10.74
N PHE A 191 -0.69 20.26 10.99
CA PHE A 191 -1.12 19.17 10.11
C PHE A 191 -2.65 19.07 10.02
N MET A 192 -3.35 19.23 11.13
CA MET A 192 -4.83 19.26 11.15
C MET A 192 -5.38 20.42 10.32
N SER A 193 -4.82 21.62 10.46
CA SER A 193 -5.26 22.78 9.66
C SER A 193 -5.02 22.58 8.17
N ILE A 194 -3.92 21.92 7.79
CA ILE A 194 -3.61 21.65 6.38
C ILE A 194 -4.52 20.55 5.83
N TYR A 195 -4.75 19.49 6.59
CA TYR A 195 -5.57 18.36 6.18
C TYR A 195 -7.06 18.71 6.03
N SER A 196 -7.64 19.41 7.01
CA SER A 196 -9.06 19.79 7.00
C SER A 196 -9.39 20.86 5.95
N ASN A 197 -8.39 21.56 5.40
CA ASN A 197 -8.61 22.54 4.35
C ASN A 197 -8.70 21.88 2.98
N GLU A 198 -9.93 21.71 2.49
CA GLU A 198 -10.23 21.12 1.18
C GLU A 198 -9.64 21.88 -0.02
N LYS A 199 -9.28 23.16 0.16
CA LYS A 199 -8.63 23.95 -0.90
C LYS A 199 -7.17 23.56 -1.12
N ASN A 200 -6.56 22.85 -0.17
CA ASN A 200 -5.19 22.39 -0.35
C ASN A 200 -5.11 21.29 -1.41
N PRO A 201 -4.04 21.26 -2.23
CA PRO A 201 -3.79 20.17 -3.15
C PRO A 201 -3.75 18.81 -2.45
N ASP A 202 -4.19 17.75 -3.12
CA ASP A 202 -4.36 16.44 -2.50
C ASP A 202 -3.04 15.88 -1.93
N GLY A 203 -1.92 16.06 -2.66
CA GLY A 203 -0.59 15.66 -2.18
C GLY A 203 -0.14 16.40 -0.90
N VAL A 204 -0.55 17.66 -0.72
CA VAL A 204 -0.27 18.42 0.50
C VAL A 204 -1.12 17.90 1.67
N ARG A 205 -2.39 17.57 1.43
CA ARG A 205 -3.27 16.94 2.42
C ARG A 205 -2.79 15.54 2.80
N ALA A 206 -2.31 14.75 1.83
CA ALA A 206 -1.74 13.43 2.04
C ALA A 206 -0.47 13.48 2.92
N ALA A 207 0.42 14.44 2.66
CA ALA A 207 1.61 14.65 3.49
C ALA A 207 1.23 15.04 4.94
N ALA A 208 0.20 15.89 5.10
CA ALA A 208 -0.30 16.25 6.42
C ALA A 208 -0.93 15.04 7.15
N LEU A 209 -1.67 14.20 6.43
CA LEU A 209 -2.23 12.95 6.96
C LEU A 209 -1.13 11.99 7.43
N GLN A 210 -0.06 11.83 6.68
CA GLN A 210 1.11 11.04 7.10
C GLN A 210 1.74 11.62 8.38
N GLY A 211 1.81 12.96 8.49
CA GLY A 211 2.24 13.65 9.70
C GLY A 211 1.33 13.37 10.90
N ILE A 212 0.01 13.42 10.71
CA ILE A 212 -0.98 13.07 11.75
C ILE A 212 -0.81 11.61 12.16
N HIS A 213 -0.69 10.69 11.22
CA HIS A 213 -0.51 9.27 11.49
C HIS A 213 0.68 9.02 12.43
N ARG A 214 1.86 9.58 12.11
CA ARG A 214 3.04 9.45 12.99
C ARG A 214 2.81 10.03 14.39
N GLN A 215 2.19 11.21 14.47
CA GLN A 215 1.90 11.86 15.74
C GLN A 215 0.95 11.03 16.60
N VAL A 216 -0.02 10.35 15.99
CA VAL A 216 -0.95 9.45 16.68
C VAL A 216 -0.24 8.17 17.14
N THR A 217 0.47 7.50 16.25
CA THR A 217 1.12 6.21 16.54
C THR A 217 2.18 6.32 17.64
N LEU A 218 2.98 7.40 17.63
CA LEU A 218 4.08 7.58 18.59
C LEU A 218 3.75 8.52 19.75
N GLY A 219 2.77 9.41 19.58
CA GLY A 219 2.39 10.42 20.57
C GLY A 219 1.25 9.98 21.51
N PHE A 220 0.57 8.88 21.24
CA PHE A 220 -0.44 8.34 22.16
C PHE A 220 0.21 7.80 23.44
N PRO A 221 -0.34 8.06 24.65
CA PRO A 221 -1.63 8.70 24.96
C PRO A 221 -1.55 10.22 25.22
N ALA A 222 -0.45 10.90 24.92
CA ALA A 222 -0.23 12.31 25.26
C ALA A 222 -1.10 13.32 24.47
N ILE A 223 -1.83 12.87 23.44
CA ILE A 223 -2.75 13.70 22.66
C ILE A 223 -4.02 14.00 23.49
N PRO A 224 -4.41 15.28 23.65
CA PRO A 224 -5.62 15.66 24.39
C PRO A 224 -6.91 15.01 23.86
N PRO A 225 -7.87 14.64 24.74
CA PRO A 225 -9.09 13.93 24.33
C PRO A 225 -9.94 14.65 23.27
N ASP A 226 -10.05 15.97 23.35
CA ASP A 226 -10.76 16.82 22.39
C ASP A 226 -10.12 16.75 20.99
N VAL A 227 -8.79 16.81 20.94
CA VAL A 227 -8.03 16.68 19.70
C VAL A 227 -8.18 15.27 19.11
N ARG A 228 -8.15 14.23 19.96
CA ARG A 228 -8.41 12.84 19.51
C ARG A 228 -9.80 12.70 18.89
N GLY A 229 -10.83 13.26 19.52
CA GLY A 229 -12.20 13.24 19.00
C GLY A 229 -12.30 13.90 17.62
N LYS A 230 -11.63 15.04 17.42
CA LYS A 230 -11.58 15.72 16.13
C LYS A 230 -10.88 14.88 15.05
N ILE A 231 -9.71 14.31 15.37
CA ILE A 231 -8.98 13.45 14.42
C ILE A 231 -9.82 12.22 14.08
N ALA A 232 -10.41 11.56 15.08
CA ALA A 232 -11.26 10.39 14.86
C ALA A 232 -12.46 10.71 13.97
N GLY A 233 -13.10 11.87 14.15
CA GLY A 233 -14.17 12.35 13.27
C GLY A 233 -13.72 12.48 11.82
N GLU A 234 -12.62 13.21 11.58
CA GLU A 234 -12.04 13.41 10.24
C GLU A 234 -11.61 12.10 9.56
N MET A 235 -11.04 11.16 10.32
CA MET A 235 -10.64 9.84 9.81
C MET A 235 -11.85 8.95 9.51
N THR A 236 -12.90 9.05 10.32
CA THR A 236 -14.17 8.36 10.06
C THR A 236 -14.79 8.88 8.77
N THR A 237 -14.83 10.20 8.57
CA THR A 237 -15.29 10.84 7.33
C THR A 237 -14.45 10.41 6.12
N LEU A 238 -13.13 10.33 6.23
CA LEU A 238 -12.28 9.83 5.14
C LEU A 238 -12.56 8.36 4.82
N LEU A 239 -12.80 7.54 5.84
CA LEU A 239 -13.07 6.11 5.67
C LEU A 239 -14.47 5.83 5.10
N ASP A 240 -15.47 6.67 5.40
CA ASP A 240 -16.84 6.55 4.88
C ASP A 240 -17.07 7.29 3.55
N GLY A 241 -16.20 8.24 3.21
CA GLY A 241 -16.36 9.10 2.06
C GLY A 241 -16.12 8.38 0.73
N GLU A 242 -16.80 8.83 -0.31
CA GLU A 242 -16.49 8.44 -1.69
C GLU A 242 -15.23 9.19 -2.19
N PRO A 243 -14.50 8.63 -3.18
CA PRO A 243 -13.43 9.32 -3.86
C PRO A 243 -13.89 10.67 -4.43
N PRO A 244 -13.24 11.79 -4.07
CA PRO A 244 -13.53 13.08 -4.69
C PRO A 244 -13.32 13.03 -6.21
N MET A 245 -14.04 13.85 -6.98
CA MET A 245 -14.03 13.84 -8.46
C MET A 245 -12.63 13.88 -9.13
N PHE A 246 -11.62 14.42 -8.44
CA PHE A 246 -10.24 14.54 -8.95
C PHE A 246 -9.28 13.50 -8.38
N ARG A 247 -9.78 12.50 -7.65
CA ARG A 247 -9.01 11.45 -6.99
C ARG A 247 -9.45 10.09 -7.53
N THR A 248 -8.50 9.24 -7.91
CA THR A 248 -8.79 7.86 -8.28
C THR A 248 -9.12 7.02 -7.04
N ASP A 249 -9.85 5.93 -7.24
CA ASP A 249 -10.25 5.02 -6.16
C ASP A 249 -9.03 4.48 -5.40
N ASP A 250 -7.94 4.15 -6.10
CA ASP A 250 -6.70 3.66 -5.48
C ASP A 250 -5.99 4.73 -4.65
N VAL A 251 -5.95 5.98 -5.10
CA VAL A 251 -5.38 7.09 -4.32
C VAL A 251 -6.24 7.36 -3.10
N HIS A 252 -7.57 7.24 -3.22
CA HIS A 252 -8.47 7.34 -2.09
C HIS A 252 -8.25 6.20 -1.08
N ALA A 253 -8.17 4.97 -1.56
CA ALA A 253 -7.87 3.78 -0.77
C ALA A 253 -6.54 3.90 -0.03
N PHE A 254 -5.49 4.43 -0.69
CA PHE A 254 -4.21 4.70 -0.04
C PHE A 254 -4.33 5.65 1.16
N LEU A 255 -5.14 6.70 1.06
CA LEU A 255 -5.39 7.63 2.17
C LEU A 255 -6.23 6.98 3.27
N GLN A 256 -7.24 6.18 2.91
CA GLN A 256 -8.07 5.44 3.86
C GLN A 256 -7.26 4.49 4.75
N ARG A 257 -6.14 3.93 4.26
CA ARG A 257 -5.25 3.09 5.08
C ARG A 257 -4.72 3.84 6.31
N TYR A 258 -4.33 5.09 6.16
CA TYR A 258 -3.91 5.92 7.29
C TYR A 258 -5.07 6.19 8.26
N ALA A 259 -6.28 6.39 7.74
CA ALA A 259 -7.46 6.54 8.59
C ALA A 259 -7.71 5.30 9.44
N VAL A 260 -7.60 4.10 8.85
CA VAL A 260 -7.71 2.83 9.59
C VAL A 260 -6.66 2.74 10.70
N ASP A 261 -5.40 3.07 10.41
CA ASP A 261 -4.30 2.96 11.38
C ASP A 261 -4.46 3.96 12.54
N ILE A 262 -4.86 5.20 12.23
CA ILE A 262 -5.16 6.23 13.23
C ILE A 262 -6.35 5.82 14.12
N LEU A 263 -7.44 5.34 13.52
CA LEU A 263 -8.62 4.88 14.26
C LEU A 263 -8.31 3.64 15.09
N SER A 264 -7.47 2.74 14.59
CA SER A 264 -7.00 1.55 15.32
C SER A 264 -6.24 1.95 16.58
N THR A 265 -5.44 3.02 16.52
CA THR A 265 -4.67 3.52 17.67
C THR A 265 -5.57 4.17 18.73
N PHE A 266 -6.64 4.87 18.32
CA PHE A 266 -7.56 5.54 19.25
C PHE A 266 -8.66 4.65 19.83
N ARG A 267 -8.83 3.45 19.28
CA ARG A 267 -9.80 2.45 19.72
C ARG A 267 -9.71 2.19 21.24
N ALA A 268 -10.87 2.08 21.89
CA ALA A 268 -10.95 1.46 23.21
C ALA A 268 -10.85 -0.06 23.08
N ALA A 269 -10.20 -0.74 24.04
CA ALA A 269 -9.88 -2.17 23.94
C ALA A 269 -11.08 -3.11 23.67
N ASN A 270 -12.31 -2.69 23.98
CA ASN A 270 -13.54 -3.49 23.80
C ASN A 270 -14.49 -2.92 22.73
N ASP A 271 -14.00 -2.05 21.85
CA ASP A 271 -14.81 -1.43 20.81
C ASP A 271 -14.77 -2.23 19.50
N ALA A 272 -15.86 -2.95 19.21
CA ALA A 272 -16.02 -3.76 18.01
C ALA A 272 -16.44 -2.95 16.77
N THR A 273 -16.80 -1.66 16.91
CA THR A 273 -17.39 -0.86 15.82
C THR A 273 -16.45 -0.74 14.63
N LEU A 274 -15.18 -0.41 14.88
CA LEU A 274 -14.16 -0.35 13.83
C LEU A 274 -13.99 -1.71 13.15
N GLY A 275 -13.91 -2.79 13.93
CA GLY A 275 -13.77 -4.16 13.39
C GLY A 275 -14.90 -4.53 12.44
N THR A 276 -16.16 -4.25 12.81
CA THR A 276 -17.32 -4.49 11.93
C THR A 276 -17.28 -3.68 10.64
N LYS A 277 -16.78 -2.44 10.71
CA LYS A 277 -16.61 -1.57 9.56
C LYS A 277 -15.50 -2.07 8.63
N LEU A 278 -14.37 -2.53 9.18
CA LEU A 278 -13.29 -3.13 8.40
C LEU A 278 -13.73 -4.40 7.69
N ILE A 279 -14.56 -5.23 8.35
CA ILE A 279 -15.18 -6.39 7.70
C ILE A 279 -16.02 -5.93 6.50
N SER A 280 -16.91 -4.95 6.70
CA SER A 280 -17.74 -4.41 5.60
C SER A 280 -16.91 -3.93 4.42
N ILE A 281 -15.83 -3.17 4.66
CA ILE A 281 -14.92 -2.67 3.61
C ILE A 281 -14.22 -3.83 2.90
N SER A 282 -13.69 -4.80 3.66
CA SER A 282 -12.97 -5.94 3.09
C SER A 282 -13.86 -6.85 2.21
N THR A 283 -15.14 -6.96 2.54
CA THR A 283 -16.12 -7.79 1.82
C THR A 283 -16.85 -7.07 0.69
N ALA A 284 -16.69 -5.75 0.57
CA ALA A 284 -17.39 -4.96 -0.45
C ALA A 284 -16.72 -5.15 -1.82
N GLU A 285 -17.46 -5.69 -2.79
CA GLU A 285 -16.98 -6.01 -4.14
C GLU A 285 -16.35 -4.80 -4.87
N LYS A 286 -16.89 -3.60 -4.65
CA LYS A 286 -16.39 -2.35 -5.27
C LYS A 286 -15.19 -1.73 -4.56
N SER A 287 -14.80 -2.21 -3.39
CA SER A 287 -13.66 -1.65 -2.67
C SER A 287 -12.34 -2.06 -3.34
N SER A 288 -11.44 -1.09 -3.53
CA SER A 288 -10.08 -1.36 -4.02
C SER A 288 -9.40 -2.39 -3.12
N ASP A 289 -8.70 -3.36 -3.73
CA ASP A 289 -7.93 -4.40 -3.03
C ASP A 289 -6.98 -3.81 -2.00
N MET A 290 -6.44 -2.61 -2.27
CA MET A 290 -5.51 -1.94 -1.38
C MET A 290 -6.11 -1.66 0.01
N ILE A 291 -7.33 -1.11 0.07
CA ILE A 291 -7.99 -0.84 1.36
C ILE A 291 -8.66 -2.09 1.92
N ALA A 292 -9.18 -2.97 1.06
CA ALA A 292 -9.80 -4.21 1.47
C ALA A 292 -8.79 -5.10 2.22
N MET A 293 -7.62 -5.37 1.63
CA MET A 293 -6.60 -6.23 2.24
C MET A 293 -5.92 -5.58 3.44
N HIS A 294 -5.73 -4.25 3.43
CA HIS A 294 -5.28 -3.52 4.62
C HIS A 294 -6.27 -3.64 5.78
N SER A 295 -7.57 -3.56 5.48
CA SER A 295 -8.64 -3.77 6.47
C SER A 295 -8.63 -5.19 7.02
N VAL A 296 -8.40 -6.20 6.17
CA VAL A 296 -8.24 -7.59 6.61
C VAL A 296 -7.08 -7.75 7.58
N ALA A 297 -5.88 -7.27 7.19
CA ALA A 297 -4.70 -7.36 8.04
C ALA A 297 -4.95 -6.72 9.42
N ARG A 298 -5.59 -5.55 9.46
CA ARG A 298 -5.90 -4.84 10.71
C ARG A 298 -6.90 -5.58 11.58
N ILE A 299 -7.88 -6.32 11.03
CA ILE A 299 -8.77 -7.19 11.82
C ILE A 299 -7.98 -8.18 12.68
N GLY A 300 -6.79 -8.60 12.24
CA GLY A 300 -5.88 -9.47 13.00
C GLY A 300 -5.60 -8.97 14.42
N GLU A 301 -5.44 -7.65 14.57
CA GLU A 301 -5.18 -6.98 15.85
C GLU A 301 -6.47 -6.67 16.64
N ILE A 302 -7.60 -6.49 15.94
CA ILE A 302 -8.89 -6.11 16.53
C ILE A 302 -9.68 -7.33 17.01
N GLY A 303 -9.41 -8.51 16.45
CA GLY A 303 -10.11 -9.77 16.69
C GLY A 303 -10.62 -9.97 18.12
N PRO A 304 -9.77 -9.90 19.16
CA PRO A 304 -10.21 -10.14 20.54
C PRO A 304 -11.31 -9.20 21.02
N SER A 305 -11.34 -7.94 20.53
CA SER A 305 -12.34 -6.93 20.88
C SER A 305 -13.69 -7.13 20.17
N MET A 306 -13.73 -7.99 19.15
CA MET A 306 -14.95 -8.31 18.39
C MET A 306 -15.70 -9.53 18.96
N LYS A 307 -15.28 -10.09 20.09
CA LYS A 307 -15.95 -11.24 20.69
C LYS A 307 -17.41 -10.90 21.03
N GLY A 308 -18.34 -11.69 20.49
CA GLY A 308 -19.79 -11.46 20.64
C GLY A 308 -20.39 -10.48 19.63
N ALA A 309 -19.60 -9.93 18.71
CA ALA A 309 -20.14 -9.22 17.56
C ALA A 309 -20.84 -10.22 16.61
N ALA A 310 -21.97 -9.82 16.05
CA ALA A 310 -22.73 -10.63 15.09
C ALA A 310 -22.03 -10.69 13.72
N VAL A 311 -20.92 -11.40 13.63
CA VAL A 311 -20.14 -11.59 12.41
C VAL A 311 -20.49 -12.94 11.76
N ASN A 312 -20.85 -12.90 10.48
CA ASN A 312 -21.00 -14.12 9.69
C ASN A 312 -19.64 -14.54 9.11
N HIS A 313 -18.88 -15.31 9.88
CA HIS A 313 -17.53 -15.73 9.53
C HIS A 313 -17.46 -16.46 8.18
N GLU A 314 -18.41 -17.35 7.89
CA GLU A 314 -18.45 -18.09 6.61
C GLU A 314 -18.54 -17.15 5.39
N LYS A 315 -19.45 -16.18 5.42
CA LYS A 315 -19.60 -15.21 4.33
C LYS A 315 -18.36 -14.33 4.16
N VAL A 316 -17.74 -13.94 5.27
CA VAL A 316 -16.51 -13.13 5.25
C VAL A 316 -15.37 -13.91 4.61
N LEU A 317 -15.14 -15.15 5.05
CA LEU A 317 -14.10 -16.03 4.51
C LEU A 317 -14.32 -16.33 3.02
N ALA A 318 -15.56 -16.60 2.62
CA ALA A 318 -15.92 -16.81 1.21
C ALA A 318 -15.63 -15.56 0.36
N SER A 319 -15.97 -14.38 0.86
CA SER A 319 -15.70 -13.11 0.18
C SER A 319 -14.20 -12.83 0.03
N TRP A 320 -13.40 -13.15 1.05
CA TRP A 320 -11.95 -12.97 1.00
C TRP A 320 -11.28 -13.94 0.03
N ALA A 321 -11.73 -15.20 0.00
CA ALA A 321 -11.27 -16.18 -0.98
C ALA A 321 -11.61 -15.76 -2.42
N ARG A 322 -12.83 -15.24 -2.66
CA ARG A 322 -13.24 -14.72 -3.97
C ARG A 322 -12.36 -13.57 -4.44
N ARG A 323 -12.07 -12.61 -3.55
CA ARG A 323 -11.21 -11.47 -3.88
C ARG A 323 -9.79 -11.91 -4.24
N ILE A 324 -9.16 -12.77 -3.45
CA ILE A 324 -7.81 -13.27 -3.80
C ILE A 324 -7.83 -14.04 -5.11
N ARG A 325 -8.88 -14.82 -5.38
CA ARG A 325 -9.02 -15.50 -6.68
C ARG A 325 -9.00 -14.50 -7.84
N GLU A 326 -9.72 -13.38 -7.72
CA GLU A 326 -9.71 -12.33 -8.74
C GLU A 326 -8.29 -11.76 -8.92
N SER A 327 -7.58 -11.49 -7.82
CA SER A 327 -6.18 -11.03 -7.90
C SER A 327 -5.23 -12.06 -8.53
N PHE A 328 -5.49 -13.37 -8.39
CA PHE A 328 -4.76 -14.43 -9.10
C PHE A 328 -5.06 -14.40 -10.60
N LYS A 329 -6.34 -14.23 -10.99
CA LYS A 329 -6.75 -14.12 -12.39
C LYS A 329 -6.17 -12.89 -13.09
N ASP A 330 -6.22 -11.73 -12.43
CA ASP A 330 -5.61 -10.49 -12.92
C ASP A 330 -4.10 -10.66 -13.16
N GLU A 331 -3.45 -11.44 -12.30
CA GLU A 331 -2.02 -11.70 -12.40
C GLU A 331 -1.69 -12.69 -13.52
N VAL A 332 -2.55 -13.67 -13.79
CA VAL A 332 -2.48 -14.51 -15.00
C VAL A 332 -2.62 -13.64 -16.25
N GLU A 333 -3.67 -12.81 -16.34
CA GLU A 333 -3.90 -11.92 -17.49
C GLU A 333 -2.71 -10.97 -17.70
N ARG A 334 -2.17 -10.39 -16.62
CA ARG A 334 -0.98 -9.53 -16.68
C ARG A 334 0.24 -10.28 -17.23
N LEU A 335 0.47 -11.51 -16.79
CA LEU A 335 1.63 -12.30 -17.20
C LEU A 335 1.52 -12.79 -18.65
N GLU A 336 0.29 -13.06 -19.12
CA GLU A 336 -0.01 -13.38 -20.51
C GLU A 336 0.16 -12.18 -21.44
N ALA A 337 -0.31 -11.00 -21.01
CA ALA A 337 -0.21 -9.75 -21.75
C ALA A 337 1.23 -9.22 -21.89
N LEU A 338 2.18 -9.71 -21.09
CA LEU A 338 3.58 -9.34 -21.19
C LEU A 338 4.22 -9.93 -22.45
N GLU A 339 4.25 -9.13 -23.52
CA GLU A 339 5.03 -9.39 -24.72
C GLU A 339 6.53 -9.51 -24.38
N ARG A 340 7.15 -10.60 -24.81
CA ARG A 340 8.61 -10.76 -24.68
C ARG A 340 9.29 -9.70 -25.55
N LEU A 341 9.99 -8.76 -24.92
CA LEU A 341 11.13 -8.16 -25.59
C LEU A 341 12.08 -9.31 -25.97
N PRO A 342 12.44 -9.48 -27.26
CA PRO A 342 13.36 -10.54 -27.64
C PRO A 342 14.62 -10.36 -26.79
N GLN A 343 15.03 -11.44 -26.10
CA GLN A 343 16.29 -11.44 -25.37
C GLN A 343 17.35 -10.85 -26.30
N ALA A 344 18.04 -9.81 -25.85
CA ALA A 344 19.11 -9.20 -26.61
C ALA A 344 20.14 -10.29 -26.90
N THR A 345 20.06 -10.90 -28.09
CA THR A 345 20.81 -12.10 -28.48
C THR A 345 22.31 -11.82 -28.54
N LYS A 346 22.69 -10.54 -28.47
CA LYS A 346 24.06 -10.07 -28.38
C LYS A 346 24.09 -8.87 -27.45
N GLN A 347 24.58 -9.05 -26.23
CA GLN A 347 25.19 -7.91 -25.55
C GLN A 347 26.31 -7.39 -26.48
N PRO A 348 26.42 -6.07 -26.71
CA PRO A 348 27.57 -5.53 -27.42
C PRO A 348 28.84 -6.04 -26.73
N ARG A 349 29.83 -6.45 -27.53
CA ARG A 349 31.12 -6.94 -27.01
C ARG A 349 31.65 -5.93 -25.98
N LYS A 350 32.15 -6.41 -24.85
CA LYS A 350 32.75 -5.53 -23.83
C LYS A 350 33.79 -4.64 -24.53
N PRO A 351 33.87 -3.34 -24.23
CA PRO A 351 34.81 -2.44 -24.90
C PRO A 351 36.27 -2.94 -24.86
N GLY A 352 36.67 -3.64 -23.80
CA GLY A 352 38.00 -4.28 -23.69
C GLY A 352 38.28 -5.36 -24.74
N ASP A 353 37.26 -6.05 -25.24
CA ASP A 353 37.38 -7.08 -26.29
C ASP A 353 37.48 -6.48 -27.69
N LEU A 354 37.15 -5.19 -27.86
CA LEU A 354 37.34 -4.45 -29.11
C LEU A 354 38.75 -3.86 -29.23
N VAL A 355 39.43 -3.65 -28.09
CA VAL A 355 40.78 -3.06 -28.04
C VAL A 355 41.86 -4.15 -28.19
N ASN A 356 41.61 -5.36 -27.68
CA ASN A 356 42.58 -6.45 -27.76
C ASN A 356 42.32 -7.34 -28.99
N LYS A 357 43.00 -7.05 -30.10
CA LYS A 357 43.13 -8.02 -31.21
C LYS A 357 43.68 -9.32 -30.64
N ALA A 358 42.90 -10.40 -30.75
CA ALA A 358 43.30 -11.73 -30.30
C ALA A 358 44.64 -12.13 -30.93
N VAL A 359 45.70 -12.11 -30.12
CA VAL A 359 46.96 -12.79 -30.46
C VAL A 359 46.63 -14.28 -30.46
N LYS A 360 46.64 -14.91 -31.64
CA LYS A 360 46.55 -16.36 -31.76
C LYS A 360 47.83 -16.96 -31.19
N THR A 361 47.83 -17.31 -29.92
CA THR A 361 48.91 -18.10 -29.33
C THR A 361 48.65 -19.56 -29.67
N THR A 362 49.34 -20.05 -30.70
CA THR A 362 49.46 -21.49 -30.98
C THR A 362 50.21 -22.15 -29.83
N ILE A 363 49.48 -22.85 -28.96
CA ILE A 363 50.07 -23.67 -27.90
C ILE A 363 50.65 -24.94 -28.54
N ARG A 364 51.98 -25.10 -28.50
CA ARG A 364 52.66 -26.40 -28.65
C ARG A 364 52.62 -27.13 -27.31
N PRO A 365 52.34 -28.44 -27.28
CA PRO A 365 52.29 -29.21 -26.04
C PRO A 365 53.68 -29.77 -25.69
N GLY A 366 54.17 -29.52 -24.47
CA GLY A 366 55.32 -30.24 -23.92
C GLY A 366 56.11 -29.48 -22.84
N MET A 367 56.43 -30.20 -21.75
CA MET A 367 57.17 -29.81 -20.52
C MET A 367 56.28 -29.15 -19.46
N ARG A 368 55.94 -29.76 -18.31
CA ARG A 368 56.64 -30.62 -17.33
C ARG A 368 57.90 -29.98 -16.75
N GLY A 369 57.80 -29.50 -15.51
CA GLY A 369 58.93 -29.42 -14.58
C GLY A 369 59.01 -28.13 -13.78
N MET A 370 59.06 -28.31 -12.45
CA MET A 370 59.85 -27.58 -11.43
C MET A 370 59.70 -26.06 -11.36
N GLY A 371 59.36 -25.52 -10.19
CA GLY A 371 60.38 -25.17 -9.17
C GLY A 371 60.75 -23.71 -9.41
N GLY A 372 60.30 -22.77 -8.60
CA GLY A 372 60.97 -22.45 -7.34
C GLY A 372 61.67 -21.10 -7.51
N GLY A 373 61.51 -20.22 -6.52
CA GLY A 373 62.49 -19.19 -6.19
C GLY A 373 62.63 -17.97 -7.11
N ASP A 374 62.39 -16.83 -6.46
CA ASP A 374 63.45 -15.83 -6.19
C ASP A 374 63.78 -14.70 -7.17
N TYR A 375 63.68 -13.51 -6.57
CA TYR A 375 64.40 -12.24 -6.75
C TYR A 375 64.35 -11.41 -8.05
N GLY A 376 64.13 -10.11 -7.80
CA GLY A 376 64.70 -8.98 -8.54
C GLY A 376 63.64 -7.92 -8.86
N MET A 377 63.43 -6.88 -8.03
CA MET A 377 64.12 -5.57 -8.11
C MET A 377 63.97 -4.97 -9.53
N GLU A 378 63.39 -3.79 -9.76
CA GLU A 378 63.49 -2.50 -9.09
C GLU A 378 62.47 -1.53 -9.73
N ASP A 379 62.30 -0.35 -9.13
CA ASP A 379 61.54 0.83 -9.59
C ASP A 379 60.01 0.81 -9.46
N MET A 380 59.51 1.32 -8.33
CA MET A 380 58.64 2.51 -8.33
C MET A 380 58.61 3.15 -6.93
N ASP A 381 59.37 4.24 -6.84
CA ASP A 381 59.12 5.38 -5.97
C ASP A 381 57.71 5.95 -6.25
N MET A 382 56.87 6.11 -5.22
CA MET A 382 55.86 7.16 -5.07
C MET A 382 55.04 6.92 -3.80
N GLY A 383 55.00 7.95 -2.96
CA GLY A 383 54.52 7.92 -1.58
C GLY A 383 53.06 7.53 -1.37
N MET A 384 52.85 6.85 -0.24
CA MET A 384 51.59 6.75 0.47
C MET A 384 51.04 8.12 0.84
N GLU A 385 49.83 8.43 0.39
CA GLU A 385 48.83 9.07 1.26
C GLU A 385 47.48 8.36 1.11
N SER A 386 46.91 8.09 2.27
CA SER A 386 45.72 7.31 2.56
C SER A 386 44.44 8.07 2.24
N TYR A 387 43.64 7.60 1.28
CA TYR A 387 42.19 7.82 1.17
C TYR A 387 41.61 6.57 0.49
N GLY A 388 40.79 5.74 1.15
CA GLY A 388 39.51 6.10 1.75
C GLY A 388 38.43 5.63 0.77
N GLY A 389 37.98 4.38 0.94
CA GLY A 389 37.11 3.68 -0.02
C GLY A 389 35.73 4.34 -0.19
N PRO A 390 35.08 4.17 -1.35
CA PRO A 390 33.74 4.66 -1.57
C PRO A 390 32.73 3.79 -0.80
N GLU A 391 32.25 4.31 0.33
CA GLU A 391 31.00 3.90 0.97
C GLU A 391 29.84 4.16 0.01
N MET A 392 29.32 3.09 -0.58
CA MET A 392 28.03 3.08 -1.28
C MET A 392 26.91 3.03 -0.23
N GLY A 393 26.62 4.17 0.38
CA GLY A 393 25.46 4.37 1.24
C GLY A 393 24.18 4.49 0.41
N MET A 394 23.55 3.35 0.08
CA MET A 394 22.16 3.33 -0.35
C MET A 394 21.25 3.58 0.87
N ASP A 395 20.84 4.83 1.06
CA ASP A 395 19.72 5.21 1.93
C ASP A 395 18.41 4.67 1.32
N MET A 396 18.07 3.43 1.68
CA MET A 396 16.72 2.88 1.54
C MET A 396 15.93 3.27 2.80
N GLU A 397 15.37 4.49 2.79
CA GLU A 397 14.31 4.87 3.73
C GLU A 397 12.99 4.22 3.28
N MET A 398 12.92 2.91 3.42
CA MET A 398 11.69 2.12 3.37
C MET A 398 11.14 2.05 4.78
N GLY A 399 10.14 2.89 5.06
CA GLY A 399 9.29 2.74 6.24
C GLY A 399 8.50 1.44 6.13
N TYR A 400 9.07 0.37 6.69
CA TYR A 400 8.42 -0.89 7.01
C TYR A 400 8.79 -1.25 8.44
N ASP A 401 8.10 -0.64 9.39
CA ASP A 401 7.95 -1.18 10.75
C ASP A 401 6.94 -2.33 10.67
N ASP A 402 7.32 -3.46 10.05
CA ASP A 402 6.72 -4.80 10.29
C ASP A 402 7.43 -5.95 9.54
N MET A 403 8.77 -5.93 9.46
CA MET A 403 9.56 -7.09 8.99
C MET A 403 10.31 -7.75 10.14
N ASP A 404 9.58 -8.11 11.20
CA ASP A 404 10.03 -9.16 12.11
C ASP A 404 9.46 -10.51 11.62
N MET A 405 10.34 -11.51 11.55
CA MET A 405 10.02 -12.95 11.42
C MET A 405 9.83 -13.53 10.01
N MET A 406 10.85 -13.44 9.15
CA MET A 406 11.11 -14.46 8.13
C MET A 406 12.52 -15.04 8.30
N GLY A 407 12.63 -16.08 9.13
CA GLY A 407 13.57 -17.19 8.94
C GLY A 407 15.06 -16.89 9.00
N MET A 408 15.57 -16.36 10.13
CA MET A 408 16.99 -16.39 10.47
C MET A 408 17.41 -17.78 11.03
N ASP A 409 17.28 -18.83 10.22
CA ASP A 409 17.68 -20.20 10.63
C ASP A 409 18.69 -20.85 9.68
N MET A 410 19.70 -20.07 9.24
CA MET A 410 20.76 -20.55 8.34
C MET A 410 22.15 -19.98 8.68
N MET A 411 22.48 -19.90 9.97
CA MET A 411 23.88 -19.68 10.43
C MET A 411 24.30 -20.75 11.43
N GLY A 412 23.89 -22.00 11.18
CA GLY A 412 24.45 -23.19 11.80
C GLY A 412 25.79 -23.54 11.14
N MET A 413 26.88 -23.13 11.78
CA MET A 413 28.22 -23.70 11.60
C MET A 413 28.15 -25.22 11.81
N GLY A 414 28.03 -25.97 10.72
CA GLY A 414 27.97 -27.43 10.73
C GLY A 414 28.68 -28.00 9.52
N MET A 415 29.93 -28.41 9.71
CA MET A 415 30.66 -29.30 8.81
C MET A 415 29.83 -30.57 8.56
N GLY A 416 29.25 -30.68 7.37
CA GLY A 416 28.49 -31.87 6.96
C GLY A 416 28.45 -31.96 5.44
N MET A 417 29.24 -32.89 4.89
CA MET A 417 29.04 -33.41 3.53
C MET A 417 27.60 -33.89 3.36
N GLY A 418 26.81 -33.18 2.57
CA GLY A 418 25.44 -33.54 2.25
C GLY A 418 25.01 -32.89 0.96
N THR A 419 24.76 -33.71 -0.06
CA THR A 419 23.88 -33.48 -1.21
C THR A 419 23.63 -32.02 -1.59
N MET A 420 24.23 -31.57 -2.71
CA MET A 420 23.75 -30.36 -3.39
C MET A 420 22.26 -30.55 -3.70
N LEU A 421 21.40 -29.91 -2.90
CA LEU A 421 20.01 -29.68 -3.28
C LEU A 421 20.03 -29.01 -4.66
N PRO A 422 19.16 -29.42 -5.59
CA PRO A 422 19.10 -28.79 -6.90
C PRO A 422 18.87 -27.29 -6.69
N LYS A 423 19.89 -26.49 -7.02
CA LYS A 423 19.80 -25.04 -6.96
C LYS A 423 18.63 -24.63 -7.87
N ALA A 424 17.53 -24.16 -7.28
CA ALA A 424 16.38 -23.68 -8.01
C ALA A 424 16.85 -22.77 -9.15
N LYS A 425 16.36 -23.02 -10.36
CA LYS A 425 16.76 -22.23 -11.52
C LYS A 425 16.37 -20.76 -11.25
N PRO A 426 17.19 -19.79 -11.66
CA PRO A 426 16.85 -18.38 -11.49
C PRO A 426 15.52 -18.09 -12.20
N GLN A 427 14.49 -17.77 -11.41
CA GLN A 427 13.16 -17.46 -11.93
C GLN A 427 13.14 -16.09 -12.63
N PRO A 428 12.26 -15.89 -13.63
CA PRO A 428 12.07 -14.58 -14.24
C PRO A 428 11.65 -13.51 -13.21
N PRO A 429 12.11 -12.25 -13.35
CA PRO A 429 11.77 -11.18 -12.41
C PRO A 429 10.25 -10.91 -12.33
N GLU A 430 9.51 -11.17 -13.40
CA GLU A 430 8.06 -11.02 -13.45
C GLU A 430 7.33 -12.04 -12.57
N VAL A 431 7.84 -13.28 -12.54
CA VAL A 431 7.34 -14.36 -11.66
C VAL A 431 7.66 -14.03 -10.20
N LEU A 432 8.86 -13.55 -9.91
CA LEU A 432 9.24 -13.14 -8.56
C LEU A 432 8.38 -11.96 -8.06
N ALA A 433 8.11 -10.98 -8.91
CA ALA A 433 7.24 -9.85 -8.56
C ALA A 433 5.80 -10.31 -8.30
N SER A 434 5.27 -11.18 -9.17
CA SER A 434 3.96 -11.80 -9.03
C SER A 434 3.84 -12.57 -7.71
N ARG A 435 4.78 -13.48 -7.45
CA ARG A 435 4.81 -14.31 -6.24
C ARG A 435 4.89 -13.46 -4.98
N ARG A 436 5.66 -12.36 -4.99
CA ARG A 436 5.73 -11.41 -3.86
C ARG A 436 4.40 -10.71 -3.62
N LYS A 437 3.73 -10.23 -4.68
CA LYS A 437 2.42 -9.59 -4.59
C LYS A 437 1.37 -10.53 -4.00
N LEU A 438 1.23 -11.73 -4.55
CA LEU A 438 0.23 -12.70 -4.11
C LEU A 438 0.50 -13.23 -2.71
N ASN A 439 1.77 -13.51 -2.36
CA ASN A 439 2.12 -13.87 -0.99
C ASN A 439 1.78 -12.74 -0.01
N PHE A 440 2.05 -11.48 -0.35
CA PHE A 440 1.70 -10.36 0.53
C PHE A 440 0.19 -10.31 0.82
N MET A 441 -0.66 -10.54 -0.20
CA MET A 441 -2.12 -10.59 0.00
C MET A 441 -2.54 -11.79 0.86
N LEU A 442 -1.97 -12.97 0.63
CA LEU A 442 -2.23 -14.16 1.44
C LEU A 442 -1.79 -13.97 2.90
N GLN A 443 -0.65 -13.33 3.13
CA GLN A 443 -0.17 -12.97 4.47
C GLN A 443 -1.15 -12.03 5.18
N GLN A 444 -1.70 -11.04 4.46
CA GLN A 444 -2.72 -10.14 5.02
C GLN A 444 -4.01 -10.90 5.41
N LEU A 445 -4.45 -11.87 4.59
CA LEU A 445 -5.58 -12.72 4.97
C LEU A 445 -5.29 -13.59 6.20
N HIS A 446 -4.13 -14.25 6.22
CA HIS A 446 -3.73 -15.04 7.38
C HIS A 446 -3.69 -14.16 8.63
N GLN A 447 -3.11 -12.96 8.55
CA GLN A 447 -3.11 -12.00 9.65
C GLN A 447 -4.53 -11.65 10.09
N GLY A 448 -5.46 -11.39 9.18
CA GLY A 448 -6.85 -11.10 9.51
C GLY A 448 -7.59 -12.26 10.17
N VAL A 449 -7.30 -13.50 9.77
CA VAL A 449 -7.97 -14.69 10.30
C VAL A 449 -7.36 -15.17 11.62
N THR A 450 -6.04 -15.27 11.70
CA THR A 450 -5.32 -15.91 12.81
C THR A 450 -4.61 -14.93 13.74
N GLY A 451 -4.49 -13.66 13.34
CA GLY A 451 -3.64 -12.66 13.99
C GLY A 451 -2.16 -12.76 13.62
N GLN A 452 -1.76 -13.70 12.75
CA GLN A 452 -0.38 -13.91 12.33
C GLN A 452 -0.26 -13.89 10.81
N GLY A 453 0.72 -13.17 10.27
CA GLY A 453 1.00 -13.14 8.83
C GLY A 453 1.68 -14.40 8.28
N VAL A 454 1.68 -15.51 9.02
CA VAL A 454 2.29 -16.78 8.64
C VAL A 454 1.19 -17.77 8.33
N ALA A 455 1.41 -18.56 7.28
CA ALA A 455 0.45 -19.57 6.86
C ALA A 455 0.35 -20.70 7.92
N GLY A 456 -0.85 -21.24 8.08
CA GLY A 456 -1.15 -22.30 9.04
C GLY A 456 -1.77 -21.80 10.35
N LEU A 457 -2.04 -22.73 11.25
CA LEU A 457 -2.68 -22.43 12.53
C LEU A 457 -1.67 -21.88 13.55
N PRO A 458 -2.00 -20.79 14.25
CA PRO A 458 -1.10 -20.19 15.22
C PRO A 458 -0.97 -21.11 16.45
N THR A 459 0.26 -21.41 16.85
CA THR A 459 0.55 -22.21 18.05
C THR A 459 0.45 -21.40 19.35
N ARG A 460 0.56 -20.08 19.25
CA ARG A 460 0.50 -19.11 20.37
C ARG A 460 -0.15 -17.83 19.89
N ASN A 461 -0.71 -17.03 20.80
CA ASN A 461 -1.26 -15.69 20.53
C ASN A 461 -2.30 -15.70 19.38
N VAL A 462 -3.38 -16.46 19.56
CA VAL A 462 -4.50 -16.49 18.61
C VAL A 462 -5.16 -15.11 18.56
N GLY A 463 -5.15 -14.48 17.39
CA GLY A 463 -5.81 -13.20 17.10
C GLY A 463 -6.86 -13.33 16.00
N GLY A 464 -7.14 -12.21 15.34
CA GLY A 464 -8.04 -12.15 14.18
C GLY A 464 -9.44 -12.72 14.42
N LEU A 465 -10.09 -13.14 13.33
CA LEU A 465 -11.42 -13.76 13.37
C LEU A 465 -11.48 -15.02 14.25
N LEU A 466 -10.39 -15.79 14.31
CA LEU A 466 -10.33 -17.01 15.12
C LEU A 466 -10.48 -16.71 16.62
N SER A 467 -10.00 -15.55 17.07
CA SER A 467 -10.14 -15.10 18.45
C SER A 467 -11.54 -14.58 18.80
N SER A 468 -12.28 -14.04 17.81
CA SER A 468 -13.65 -13.54 18.00
C SER A 468 -14.74 -14.59 17.88
N ALA A 469 -14.45 -15.72 17.24
CA ALA A 469 -15.42 -16.76 16.91
C ALA A 469 -15.84 -17.66 18.09
N ASP A 470 -17.10 -18.09 18.06
CA ASP A 470 -17.63 -19.12 18.96
C ASP A 470 -17.12 -20.52 18.59
N ALA A 471 -17.20 -21.48 19.52
CA ALA A 471 -16.62 -22.83 19.36
C ALA A 471 -17.01 -23.53 18.04
N ASN A 472 -18.27 -23.40 17.60
CA ASN A 472 -18.74 -24.00 16.35
C ASN A 472 -18.14 -23.32 15.10
N GLN A 473 -17.94 -22.00 15.15
CA GLN A 473 -17.38 -21.23 14.05
C GLN A 473 -15.85 -21.36 13.96
N LYS A 474 -15.18 -21.65 15.07
CA LYS A 474 -13.74 -21.91 15.08
C LYS A 474 -13.36 -23.07 14.18
N ALA A 475 -14.10 -24.17 14.22
CA ALA A 475 -13.83 -25.33 13.36
C ALA A 475 -13.91 -24.97 11.86
N VAL A 476 -14.86 -24.11 11.48
CA VAL A 476 -14.99 -23.62 10.10
C VAL A 476 -13.80 -22.75 9.70
N ILE A 477 -13.38 -21.84 10.58
CA ILE A 477 -12.22 -20.98 10.37
C ILE A 477 -10.93 -21.81 10.28
N GLU A 478 -10.76 -22.80 11.15
CA GLU A 478 -9.59 -23.69 11.15
C GLU A 478 -9.51 -24.51 9.86
N ALA A 479 -10.63 -25.08 9.41
CA ALA A 479 -10.69 -25.79 8.13
C ALA A 479 -10.33 -24.88 6.95
N TRP A 480 -10.84 -23.64 6.94
CA TRP A 480 -10.51 -22.65 5.92
C TRP A 480 -9.01 -22.29 5.92
N VAL A 481 -8.40 -22.09 7.10
CA VAL A 481 -6.96 -21.82 7.22
C VAL A 481 -6.12 -22.98 6.68
N THR A 482 -6.54 -24.22 6.93
CA THR A 482 -5.88 -25.40 6.37
C THR A 482 -5.97 -25.44 4.85
N SER A 483 -7.14 -25.16 4.26
CA SER A 483 -7.27 -25.11 2.80
C SER A 483 -6.44 -23.97 2.17
N MET A 484 -6.33 -22.83 2.85
CA MET A 484 -5.48 -21.72 2.39
C MET A 484 -3.99 -22.02 2.46
N GLN A 485 -3.55 -22.87 3.39
CA GLN A 485 -2.15 -23.34 3.44
C GLN A 485 -1.78 -24.06 2.13
N GLU A 486 -2.67 -24.91 1.61
CA GLU A 486 -2.43 -25.62 0.35
C GLU A 486 -2.25 -24.64 -0.82
N VAL A 487 -2.99 -23.52 -0.81
CA VAL A 487 -2.85 -22.45 -1.80
C VAL A 487 -1.49 -21.73 -1.68
N VAL A 488 -1.05 -21.44 -0.46
CA VAL A 488 0.26 -20.84 -0.19
C VAL A 488 1.39 -21.76 -0.65
N ASP A 489 1.29 -23.05 -0.34
CA ASP A 489 2.29 -24.05 -0.71
C ASP A 489 2.34 -24.22 -2.24
N GLY A 490 1.18 -24.28 -2.89
CA GLY A 490 1.06 -24.36 -4.35
C GLY A 490 1.62 -23.12 -5.07
N LEU A 491 1.37 -21.91 -4.55
CA LEU A 491 1.96 -20.67 -5.09
C LEU A 491 3.50 -20.67 -4.99
N ASN A 492 4.03 -21.24 -3.91
CA ASN A 492 5.45 -21.24 -3.60
C ASN A 492 6.22 -22.46 -4.09
N ASP A 493 5.56 -23.38 -4.81
CA ASP A 493 6.21 -24.56 -5.39
C ASP A 493 7.44 -24.18 -6.23
N GLU A 494 8.57 -24.82 -5.91
CA GLU A 494 9.86 -24.62 -6.57
C GLU A 494 9.86 -25.16 -8.01
N MET A 495 8.93 -26.06 -8.34
CA MET A 495 8.77 -26.63 -9.69
C MET A 495 8.14 -25.64 -10.69
N LEU A 496 7.54 -24.55 -10.21
CA LEU A 496 7.01 -23.45 -11.02
C LEU A 496 8.15 -22.49 -11.44
N ASP A 497 9.14 -23.04 -12.14
CA ASP A 497 10.42 -22.38 -12.46
C ASP A 497 10.41 -21.51 -13.72
N ASP A 498 9.36 -21.61 -14.54
CA ASP A 498 9.16 -20.81 -15.77
C ASP A 498 7.77 -20.17 -15.77
N ARG A 499 7.61 -19.07 -16.52
CA ARG A 499 6.37 -18.30 -16.64
C ARG A 499 5.18 -19.16 -17.03
N THR A 500 5.31 -20.04 -18.01
CA THR A 500 4.20 -20.88 -18.48
C THR A 500 3.71 -21.82 -17.37
N LYS A 501 4.63 -22.54 -16.72
CA LYS A 501 4.29 -23.40 -15.58
C LYS A 501 3.70 -22.59 -14.44
N TYR A 502 4.25 -21.40 -14.17
CA TYR A 502 3.75 -20.53 -13.11
C TYR A 502 2.34 -20.03 -13.41
N ILE A 503 2.00 -19.68 -14.66
CA ILE A 503 0.64 -19.35 -15.08
C ILE A 503 -0.30 -20.55 -14.86
N GLU A 504 0.06 -21.74 -15.34
CA GLU A 504 -0.74 -22.96 -15.12
C GLU A 504 -0.93 -23.23 -13.62
N GLY A 505 0.11 -23.04 -12.81
CA GLY A 505 0.04 -23.15 -11.35
C GLY A 505 -0.91 -22.12 -10.73
N LEU A 506 -0.88 -20.86 -11.17
CA LEU A 506 -1.81 -19.82 -10.72
C LEU A 506 -3.27 -20.15 -11.07
N GLU A 507 -3.54 -20.71 -12.24
CA GLU A 507 -4.89 -21.14 -12.64
C GLU A 507 -5.41 -22.27 -11.74
N VAL A 508 -4.56 -23.27 -11.44
CA VAL A 508 -4.90 -24.34 -10.49
C VAL A 508 -5.23 -23.76 -9.11
N GLN A 509 -4.44 -22.80 -8.63
CA GLN A 509 -4.72 -22.15 -7.35
C GLN A 509 -5.97 -21.27 -7.38
N ALA A 510 -6.27 -20.61 -8.50
CA ALA A 510 -7.51 -19.85 -8.67
C ALA A 510 -8.75 -20.76 -8.61
N GLU A 511 -8.66 -21.98 -9.13
CA GLU A 511 -9.73 -22.99 -9.00
C GLU A 511 -9.85 -23.53 -7.57
N ALA A 512 -8.74 -23.77 -6.88
CA ALA A 512 -8.78 -24.13 -5.46
C ALA A 512 -9.47 -23.02 -4.63
N LEU A 513 -9.14 -21.75 -4.88
CA LEU A 513 -9.76 -20.59 -4.23
C LEU A 513 -11.25 -20.46 -4.55
N ARG A 514 -11.67 -20.85 -5.76
CA ARG A 514 -13.10 -20.90 -6.14
C ARG A 514 -13.89 -21.90 -5.30
N LEU A 515 -13.32 -23.09 -5.07
CA LEU A 515 -13.91 -24.11 -4.20
C LEU A 515 -13.97 -23.62 -2.74
N ILE A 516 -12.89 -22.99 -2.25
CA ILE A 516 -12.84 -22.40 -0.91
C ILE A 516 -13.89 -21.28 -0.74
N ALA A 517 -14.14 -20.50 -1.79
CA ALA A 517 -15.18 -19.45 -1.79
C ALA A 517 -16.62 -20.01 -1.81
N GLY A 518 -16.80 -21.31 -2.07
CA GLY A 518 -18.12 -21.94 -2.16
C GLY A 518 -18.90 -21.54 -3.42
N ASP A 519 -18.21 -21.06 -4.47
CA ASP A 519 -18.87 -20.73 -5.74
C ASP A 519 -19.25 -22.04 -6.48
N PRO A 520 -20.42 -22.10 -7.13
CA PRO A 520 -20.91 -23.33 -7.78
C PRO A 520 -19.93 -23.80 -8.86
N VAL A 521 -19.65 -25.11 -8.89
CA VAL A 521 -18.86 -25.75 -9.94
C VAL A 521 -19.63 -25.69 -11.25
N ASP A 522 -19.08 -25.02 -12.27
CA ASP A 522 -19.55 -25.21 -13.64
C ASP A 522 -19.25 -26.66 -14.02
N GLU A 523 -20.27 -27.52 -14.00
CA GLU A 523 -20.16 -28.95 -14.31
C GLU A 523 -19.59 -29.21 -15.72
N GLU A 524 -19.61 -28.21 -16.62
CA GLU A 524 -19.03 -28.27 -17.96
C GLU A 524 -17.50 -28.16 -17.98
N ALA A 525 -16.84 -27.61 -16.96
CA ALA A 525 -15.38 -27.41 -16.95
C ALA A 525 -14.60 -28.64 -16.46
N ILE A 526 -15.24 -29.59 -15.76
CA ILE A 526 -14.59 -30.79 -15.22
C ILE A 526 -14.48 -31.90 -16.29
N PHE A 527 -15.38 -31.92 -17.28
CA PHE A 527 -15.32 -32.85 -18.40
C PHE A 527 -14.81 -32.14 -19.66
N GLY A 528 -13.51 -31.87 -19.69
CA GLY A 528 -12.80 -31.46 -20.90
C GLY A 528 -13.06 -32.45 -22.05
N ALA A 529 -13.09 -31.92 -23.27
CA ALA A 529 -13.55 -32.54 -24.52
C ALA A 529 -12.85 -33.85 -24.97
N ASP A 530 -11.97 -34.43 -24.15
CA ASP A 530 -11.24 -35.66 -24.46
C ASP A 530 -11.85 -36.94 -23.87
N ASP A 531 -12.88 -36.86 -23.00
CA ASP A 531 -13.53 -38.04 -22.42
C ASP A 531 -14.87 -38.41 -23.07
N LYS A 532 -15.03 -38.09 -24.37
CA LYS A 532 -16.12 -38.60 -25.21
C LYS A 532 -15.69 -39.85 -25.99
N VAL A 533 -15.36 -40.93 -25.28
CA VAL A 533 -15.38 -42.28 -25.86
C VAL A 533 -15.99 -43.28 -24.88
N ALA A 534 -17.32 -43.36 -24.89
CA ALA A 534 -18.08 -44.62 -24.97
C ALA A 534 -19.55 -44.33 -24.69
N GLY A 535 -20.34 -44.21 -25.77
CA GLY A 535 -21.79 -44.19 -25.66
C GLY A 535 -22.34 -45.54 -25.23
N ALA A 536 -23.40 -45.51 -24.42
CA ALA A 536 -24.54 -46.41 -24.54
C ALA A 536 -25.73 -45.86 -23.74
N ALA A 537 -26.74 -45.38 -24.44
CA ALA A 537 -28.14 -45.42 -24.02
C ALA A 537 -28.90 -46.20 -25.11
N PRO A 538 -30.15 -46.70 -24.92
CA PRO A 538 -31.04 -46.51 -23.77
C PRO A 538 -31.75 -47.81 -23.31
N GLY A 539 -32.42 -47.80 -22.15
CA GLY A 539 -33.30 -48.92 -21.78
C GLY A 539 -34.06 -48.79 -20.45
N ALA A 540 -35.24 -48.17 -20.52
CA ALA A 540 -36.47 -48.48 -19.77
C ALA A 540 -36.46 -48.51 -18.22
N ALA A 541 -37.21 -47.55 -17.66
CA ALA A 541 -37.92 -47.71 -16.39
C ALA A 541 -38.92 -48.88 -16.47
N PRO A 542 -39.28 -49.53 -15.34
CA PRO A 542 -40.46 -49.01 -14.62
C PRO A 542 -40.43 -49.21 -13.10
N GLY A 543 -41.28 -48.47 -12.39
CA GLY A 543 -41.93 -49.01 -11.19
C GLY A 543 -41.92 -48.10 -9.97
N ALA A 544 -42.91 -47.21 -9.91
CA ALA A 544 -43.36 -46.61 -8.68
C ALA A 544 -43.97 -47.66 -7.73
N ALA A 545 -43.64 -47.59 -6.45
CA ALA A 545 -44.48 -48.11 -5.36
C ALA A 545 -44.35 -47.18 -4.15
N GLN A 546 -45.53 -46.82 -3.64
CA GLN A 546 -45.86 -45.85 -2.60
C GLN A 546 -45.59 -46.37 -1.17
N PRO A 547 -45.75 -45.51 -0.14
CA PRO A 547 -45.23 -45.71 1.21
C PRO A 547 -46.17 -46.51 2.14
N MET A 548 -45.59 -47.15 3.14
CA MET A 548 -46.22 -47.56 4.40
C MET A 548 -45.37 -46.93 5.51
N GLY A 549 -45.86 -46.39 6.62
CA GLY A 549 -47.18 -46.34 7.24
C GLY A 549 -46.97 -45.77 8.65
N ASP A 550 -48.01 -45.13 9.18
CA ASP A 550 -48.08 -44.37 10.42
C ASP A 550 -47.61 -45.09 11.70
N ALA A 551 -47.09 -44.29 12.65
CA ALA A 551 -47.37 -44.49 14.08
C ALA A 551 -47.18 -43.18 14.88
N ASP A 552 -48.32 -42.63 15.29
CA ASP A 552 -48.62 -41.76 16.42
C ASP A 552 -47.50 -41.35 17.39
N ALA A 553 -47.39 -40.04 17.65
CA ALA A 553 -47.76 -39.45 18.96
C ALA A 553 -47.56 -37.92 18.95
N ALA A 554 -48.66 -37.19 19.15
CA ALA A 554 -48.70 -35.81 19.63
C ALA A 554 -49.43 -35.80 21.00
N PRO A 555 -49.60 -34.66 21.69
CA PRO A 555 -48.64 -33.62 22.05
C PRO A 555 -48.64 -33.40 23.60
N ALA A 556 -47.68 -32.66 24.15
CA ALA A 556 -47.78 -32.16 25.52
C ALA A 556 -47.40 -30.67 25.59
N ALA A 557 -48.23 -29.96 26.35
CA ALA A 557 -48.44 -28.52 26.34
C ALA A 557 -47.38 -27.69 27.04
N VAL A 558 -47.34 -26.43 26.63
CA VAL A 558 -46.82 -25.24 27.32
C VAL A 558 -47.66 -24.97 28.58
N PRO A 559 -47.05 -24.55 29.71
CA PRO A 559 -47.27 -23.18 30.21
C PRO A 559 -45.97 -22.62 30.86
N GLY A 560 -45.71 -21.33 30.98
CA GLY A 560 -46.53 -20.13 30.86
C GLY A 560 -45.67 -18.92 31.20
N ALA A 561 -46.22 -17.75 30.90
CA ALA A 561 -45.65 -16.42 31.08
C ALA A 561 -45.44 -16.02 32.55
N ALA A 562 -44.44 -15.17 32.80
CA ALA A 562 -44.50 -14.10 33.82
C ALA A 562 -43.35 -13.09 33.65
N ALA A 563 -43.66 -11.93 33.06
CA ALA A 563 -43.22 -10.62 33.55
C ALA A 563 -44.48 -10.00 34.20
N PRO A 564 -44.43 -9.11 35.22
CA PRO A 564 -43.64 -7.87 35.20
C PRO A 564 -43.10 -7.39 36.57
N ALA A 565 -42.20 -6.39 36.58
CA ALA A 565 -42.21 -5.32 37.57
C ALA A 565 -41.28 -4.17 37.14
N ALA A 566 -41.89 -3.00 37.00
CA ALA A 566 -41.26 -1.70 36.88
C ALA A 566 -41.11 -1.05 38.28
N ALA A 567 -40.08 -0.22 38.45
CA ALA A 567 -39.87 0.88 39.43
C ALA A 567 -38.34 1.01 39.64
N ALA A 568 -37.67 2.16 39.77
CA ALA A 568 -37.96 3.58 39.82
C ALA A 568 -36.63 4.29 39.45
N GLU A 569 -36.59 5.33 38.62
CA GLU A 569 -36.63 6.75 39.03
C GLU A 569 -35.63 7.11 40.16
N ALA A 570 -34.48 7.70 39.78
CA ALA A 570 -33.71 8.62 40.63
C ALA A 570 -32.69 9.44 39.80
N LYS A 571 -32.88 10.75 39.76
CA LYS A 571 -31.92 11.81 39.40
C LYS A 571 -32.34 13.05 40.23
N PRO A 572 -31.49 14.05 40.50
CA PRO A 572 -30.15 14.08 41.10
C PRO A 572 -30.13 14.86 42.45
N ALA A 573 -28.99 14.93 43.15
CA ALA A 573 -28.75 15.88 44.24
C ALA A 573 -27.28 16.28 44.35
N GLY A 574 -27.04 17.58 44.60
CA GLY A 574 -25.77 18.27 44.93
C GLY A 574 -24.78 18.39 43.76
N GLU A 575 -24.39 19.55 43.22
CA GLU A 575 -23.99 20.84 43.84
C GLU A 575 -23.03 20.65 45.02
N GLU A 576 -21.72 20.73 44.74
CA GLU A 576 -20.76 21.36 45.64
C GLU A 576 -19.70 22.09 44.80
N GLU A 577 -19.71 23.41 44.96
CA GLU A 577 -18.65 24.35 44.60
C GLU A 577 -17.35 23.97 45.31
N PHE A 578 -16.22 24.02 44.60
CA PHE A 578 -14.95 24.36 45.24
C PHE A 578 -14.16 25.27 44.30
N GLU A 579 -14.20 26.57 44.63
CA GLU A 579 -13.13 27.51 44.33
C GLU A 579 -11.85 27.06 45.05
N PHE A 580 -10.75 26.91 44.31
CA PHE A 580 -9.44 27.52 44.61
C PHE A 580 -8.53 27.44 43.37
#